data_AF-A0A1H8JHQ1-F1
#
_entry.id   AF-A0A1H8JHQ1-F1
#
_cell.length_a   1.000
_cell.length_b   1.000
_cell.length_c   1.000
_cell.angle_alpha   90.00
_cell.angle_beta   90.00
_cell.angle_gamma   90.00
#
_symmetry.space_group_name_H-M   'P 1'
#
loop_
_entity.id
_entity.type
_entity.pdbx_description
1 polymer ?
#
loop_
_entity_poly.entity_id
_entity_poly.type
_entity_poly.pdbx_seq_one_letter_code
_entity_poly.pdbx_strand_id
1 'polypeptide(L)' 'MRTLILRFFFYMFFNLEGGEEDMAMCYVTCIVAGVRTYKQVPKFLKDKVKELLISMELEELVVE' A
#
# COMPACT_ATOMS: atom_id res chain seq x y z
N MET A 1 -7.24 17.94 -3.94
CA MET A 1 -5.78 17.85 -3.72
C MET A 1 -5.33 16.51 -3.14
N ARG A 2 -5.97 15.96 -2.09
CA ARG A 2 -5.54 14.72 -1.39
C ARG A 2 -5.41 13.44 -2.26
N THR A 3 -6.26 13.27 -3.28
CA THR A 3 -6.21 12.11 -4.20
C THR A 3 -5.23 12.26 -5.37
N LEU A 4 -4.81 13.49 -5.69
CA LEU A 4 -3.89 13.78 -6.79
C LEU A 4 -2.45 13.39 -6.45
N ILE A 5 -2.05 13.61 -5.20
CA ILE A 5 -0.71 13.27 -4.69
C ILE A 5 -0.51 11.75 -4.70
N LEU A 6 -1.48 10.98 -4.19
CA LEU A 6 -1.45 9.51 -4.20
C LEU A 6 -1.39 8.97 -5.63
N ARG A 7 -2.19 9.50 -6.56
CA ARG A 7 -2.15 9.10 -7.98
C ARG A 7 -0.81 9.40 -8.64
N PHE A 8 -0.19 10.51 -8.27
CA PHE A 8 1.13 10.89 -8.78
C PHE A 8 2.24 9.95 -8.31
N PHE A 9 2.25 9.60 -7.01
CA PHE A 9 3.19 8.61 -6.47
C PHE A 9 3.00 7.23 -7.12
N PHE A 10 1.76 6.76 -7.25
CA PHE A 10 1.49 5.49 -7.95
C PHE A 10 1.96 5.51 -9.40
N TYR A 11 1.76 6.61 -10.12
CA TYR A 11 2.20 6.72 -11.52
C TYR A 11 3.73 6.76 -11.65
N MET A 12 4.42 7.40 -10.71
CA MET A 12 5.88 7.49 -10.70
C MET A 12 6.54 6.15 -10.38
N PHE A 13 6.02 5.39 -9.41
CA PHE A 13 6.56 4.08 -9.04
C PHE A 13 6.24 2.97 -10.07
N PHE A 14 5.13 3.07 -10.81
CA PHE A 14 4.76 2.06 -11.81
C PHE A 14 5.72 1.97 -13.01
N ASN A 15 6.55 3.00 -13.23
CA ASN A 15 7.47 3.09 -14.37
C ASN A 15 8.92 2.69 -14.01
N LEU A 16 9.19 2.26 -12.77
CA LEU A 16 10.52 1.88 -12.30
C LEU A 16 10.54 0.40 -11.93
N GLU A 17 11.46 -0.38 -12.53
CA GLU A 17 11.74 -1.75 -12.08
C GLU A 17 12.13 -1.73 -10.60
N GLY A 18 11.42 -2.52 -9.78
CA GLY A 18 11.63 -2.56 -8.32
C GLY A 18 10.69 -1.66 -7.49
N GLY A 19 9.85 -0.83 -8.11
CA GLY A 19 8.92 0.08 -7.40
C GLY A 19 7.80 -0.61 -6.60
N GLU A 20 7.73 -1.95 -6.60
CA GLU A 20 6.71 -2.72 -5.90
C GLU A 20 6.83 -2.63 -4.38
N GLU A 21 8.06 -2.61 -3.82
CA GLU A 21 8.27 -2.47 -2.38
C GLU A 21 7.85 -1.09 -1.88
N ASP A 22 8.26 -0.04 -2.61
CA ASP A 22 7.88 1.34 -2.30
C ASP A 22 6.36 1.55 -2.42
N MET A 23 5.73 0.92 -3.42
CA MET A 23 4.27 0.91 -3.56
C MET A 23 3.57 0.17 -2.41
N ALA A 24 4.12 -0.97 -1.96
CA ALA A 24 3.58 -1.71 -0.83
C ALA A 24 3.66 -0.88 0.46
N MET A 25 4.81 -0.25 0.74
CA MET A 25 4.99 0.66 1.87
C MET A 25 4.07 1.88 1.81
N CYS A 26 3.85 2.46 0.63
CA CYS A 26 2.85 3.51 0.44
C CYS A 26 1.43 3.04 0.81
N TYR A 27 1.06 1.80 0.48
CA TYR A 27 -0.23 1.25 0.89
C TYR A 27 -0.30 0.99 2.40
N VAL A 28 0.74 0.42 3.00
CA VAL A 28 0.82 0.19 4.45
C VAL A 28 0.63 1.50 5.20
N THR A 29 1.39 2.54 4.86
CA THR A 29 1.25 3.87 5.49
C THR A 29 -0.15 4.45 5.30
N CYS A 30 -0.78 4.27 4.13
CA CYS A 30 -2.16 4.69 3.90
C CYS A 30 -3.19 3.92 4.75
N ILE A 31 -2.95 2.63 5.00
CA ILE A 31 -3.81 1.79 5.83
C ILE A 31 -3.68 2.20 7.30
N VAL A 32 -2.45 2.37 7.79
CA VAL A 32 -2.17 2.86 9.16
C VAL A 32 -2.76 4.25 9.39
N ALA A 33 -2.70 5.13 8.39
CA ALA A 33 -3.32 6.45 8.45
C ALA A 33 -4.86 6.43 8.31
N GLY A 34 -5.48 5.27 8.10
CA GLY A 34 -6.93 5.12 7.96
C GLY A 34 -7.53 5.73 6.69
N VAL A 35 -6.69 6.13 5.73
CA VAL A 35 -7.15 6.71 4.45
C VAL A 35 -7.43 5.65 3.38
N ARG A 36 -6.98 4.41 3.61
CA ARG A 36 -7.23 3.22 2.79
C ARG A 36 -7.50 2.01 3.67
N THR A 37 -8.17 1.00 3.10
CA THR A 37 -8.31 -0.32 3.72
C THR A 37 -7.59 -1.38 2.90
N TYR A 38 -7.26 -2.51 3.52
CA TYR A 38 -6.59 -3.63 2.85
C TYR A 38 -7.37 -4.14 1.62
N LYS A 39 -8.71 -4.06 1.63
CA LYS A 39 -9.59 -4.33 0.47
C LYS A 39 -9.26 -3.53 -0.79
N GLN A 40 -8.71 -2.32 -0.62
CA GLN A 40 -8.38 -1.40 -1.70
C GLN A 40 -6.97 -1.61 -2.26
N VAL A 41 -6.23 -2.57 -1.71
CA VAL A 41 -4.91 -2.97 -2.20
C VAL A 41 -5.07 -3.80 -3.49
N PRO A 42 -4.36 -3.47 -4.57
CA PRO A 42 -4.35 -4.25 -5.80
C PRO A 42 -3.89 -5.69 -5.55
N LYS A 43 -4.48 -6.65 -6.27
CA LYS A 43 -4.23 -8.09 -6.06
C LYS A 43 -2.75 -8.47 -6.07
N PHE A 44 -1.94 -7.87 -6.96
CA PHE A 44 -0.52 -8.17 -7.09
C PHE A 44 0.34 -7.62 -5.92
N LEU A 45 -0.17 -6.66 -5.15
CA LEU A 45 0.50 -6.10 -3.96
C LEU A 45 -0.04 -6.64 -2.65
N LYS A 46 -1.17 -7.34 -2.66
CA LYS A 46 -1.86 -7.77 -1.44
C LYS A 46 -0.97 -8.61 -0.52
N ASP A 47 -0.22 -9.54 -1.09
CA ASP A 47 0.66 -10.42 -0.33
C ASP A 47 1.80 -9.62 0.32
N LYS A 48 2.46 -8.74 -0.44
CA LYS A 48 3.53 -7.85 0.08
C LYS A 48 3.02 -6.91 1.17
N VAL A 49 1.87 -6.27 0.96
CA VAL A 49 1.27 -5.36 1.95
C VAL A 49 0.89 -6.11 3.23
N LYS A 50 0.41 -7.35 3.11
CA LYS A 50 0.08 -8.20 4.25
C LYS A 50 1.34 -8.59 5.03
N GLU A 51 2.39 -9.02 4.35
CA GLU A 51 3.68 -9.34 4.98
C GLU A 51 4.24 -8.13 5.76
N LEU A 52 4.19 -6.94 5.17
CA LEU A 52 4.64 -5.71 5.83
C LEU A 52 3.78 -5.37 7.05
N LEU A 53 2.45 -5.47 6.97
CA LEU A 53 1.57 -5.25 8.12
C LEU A 53 1.86 -6.25 9.25
N ILE A 54 2.08 -7.52 8.94
CA ILE A 54 2.46 -8.55 9.93
C ILE A 54 3.84 -8.23 10.53
N SER A 55 4.81 -7.80 9.72
CA SER A 55 6.14 -7.42 10.21
C SER A 55 6.11 -6.22 11.16
N MET A 56 5.05 -5.40 11.08
CA MET A 56 4.81 -4.25 11.94
C MET A 56 3.86 -4.57 13.11
N GLU A 57 3.47 -5.83 13.30
CA GLU A 57 2.51 -6.28 14.32
C GLU A 57 1.11 -5.63 14.17
N LEU A 58 0.67 -5.41 12.92
CA LEU A 58 -0.59 -4.77 12.53
C LEU A 58 -1.50 -5.69 11.70
N GLU A 59 -1.45 -7.00 11.94
CA GLU A 59 -2.26 -7.99 11.23
C GLU A 59 -3.77 -7.78 11.34
N GLU A 60 -4.25 -7.09 12.38
CA GLU A 60 -5.66 -6.74 12.57
C GLU A 60 -6.19 -5.79 11.48
N LEU A 61 -5.31 -5.08 10.78
CA LEU A 61 -5.68 -4.20 9.67
C LEU A 61 -5.91 -4.95 8.35
N VAL A 62 -5.59 -6.25 8.31
CA VAL A 62 -5.76 -7.13 7.14
C VAL A 62 -7.21 -7.63 7.07
N VAL A 63 -8.13 -6.73 6.70
CA VAL A 63 -9.56 -7.01 6.55
C VAL A 63 -9.96 -7.05 5.08
N GLU A 64 -10.40 -8.24 4.62
CA GLU A 64 -10.94 -8.54 3.27
C GLU A 64 -12.35 -8.00 3.06
#